data_AF-A0AAJ2RCX1-F1
#
_entry.id   AF-A0AAJ2RCX1-F1
#
_cell.length_a   1.000
_cell.length_b   1.000
_cell.length_c   1.000
_cell.angle_alpha   90.00
_cell.angle_beta   90.00
_cell.angle_gamma   90.00
#
_symmetry.space_group_name_H-M   'P 1'
#
loop_
_entity.id
_entity.type
_entity.pdbx_description
1 polymer ?
#
loop_
_entity_poly.entity_id
_entity_poly.type
_entity_poly.pdbx_seq_one_letter_code
_entity_poly.pdbx_strand_id
1 'polypeptide(L)' 'GERFNTREEMKSAVFEYIEIDYNRHRRHSANGGLSPVQFEERNLA' A
#
# COMPACT_ATOMS: atom_id res chain seq x y z
N GLY A 1 -4.50 15.72 -9.63
CA GLY A 1 -3.33 15.40 -8.80
C GLY A 1 -3.29 16.37 -7.66
N GLU A 2 -3.07 15.87 -6.45
CA GLU A 2 -2.87 16.71 -5.26
C GLU A 2 -1.56 17.51 -5.39
N ARG A 3 -1.52 18.71 -4.81
CA ARG A 3 -0.32 19.54 -4.73
C ARG A 3 0.14 19.60 -3.28
N PHE A 4 1.41 19.28 -3.07
CA PHE A 4 2.06 19.36 -1.76
C PHE A 4 2.88 20.65 -1.68
N ASN A 5 2.86 21.30 -0.52
CA ASN A 5 3.63 22.51 -0.29
C ASN A 5 5.08 22.18 0.08
N THR A 6 5.30 21.01 0.69
CA THR A 6 6.61 20.54 1.09
C THR A 6 6.90 19.12 0.59
N ARG A 7 8.18 18.78 0.54
CA ARG A 7 8.62 17.42 0.21
C ARG A 7 8.21 16.42 1.29
N GLU A 8 8.22 16.85 2.55
CA GLU A 8 7.82 16.03 3.70
C GLU A 8 6.33 15.68 3.66
N GLU A 9 5.45 16.63 3.32
CA GLU A 9 4.02 16.35 3.10
C GLU A 9 3.81 15.30 2.01
N MET A 10 4.49 15.46 0.87
CA MET A 10 4.42 14.51 -0.24
C MET A 10 4.89 13.11 0.18
N LYS A 11 6.00 13.01 0.92
CA LYS A 11 6.50 11.73 1.43
C LYS A 11 5.49 11.06 2.36
N SER A 12 4.88 11.82 3.27
CA SER A 12 3.88 11.30 4.20
C SER A 12 2.65 10.77 3.45
N ALA A 13 2.13 11.53 2.48
CA ALA A 13 0.99 11.10 1.69
C ALA A 13 1.29 9.82 0.88
N VAL A 14 2.48 9.73 0.27
CA VAL A 14 2.90 8.52 -0.45
C VAL A 14 3.06 7.33 0.50
N PHE A 15 3.63 7.55 1.68
CA PHE A 15 3.79 6.50 2.68
C PHE A 15 2.45 5.99 3.18
N GLU A 16 1.52 6.88 3.51
CA GLU A 16 0.16 6.53 3.92
C GLU A 16 -0.56 5.72 2.84
N TYR A 17 -0.48 6.17 1.58
CA TYR A 17 -1.04 5.45 0.46
C TYR A 17 -0.46 4.03 0.31
N ILE A 18 0.87 3.89 0.40
CA ILE A 18 1.53 2.58 0.28
C ILE A 18 1.14 1.67 1.44
N GLU A 19 1.25 2.13 2.68
CA GLU A 19 1.08 1.28 3.85
C GLU A 19 -0.39 1.01 4.18
N ILE A 20 -1.27 2.00 4.05
CA ILE A 20 -2.66 1.87 4.45
C ILE A 20 -3.50 1.42 3.26
N ASP A 21 -3.50 2.12 2.14
CA ASP A 21 -4.39 1.77 1.04
C ASP A 21 -3.87 0.59 0.22
N TYR A 22 -2.61 0.62 -0.19
CA TYR A 22 -2.04 -0.36 -1.09
C TYR A 22 -1.78 -1.69 -0.38
N ASN A 23 -0.86 -1.72 0.59
CA ASN A 23 -0.38 -2.93 1.23
C ASN A 23 -1.50 -3.68 1.97
N ARG A 24 -2.43 -2.96 2.63
CA ARG A 24 -3.48 -3.59 3.44
C ARG A 24 -4.75 -3.92 2.65
N HIS A 25 -5.18 -3.06 1.73
CA HIS A 25 -6.51 -3.18 1.11
C HIS A 25 -6.49 -3.56 -0.38
N ARG A 26 -5.47 -3.15 -1.15
CA ARG A 26 -5.46 -3.36 -2.60
C ARG A 26 -5.31 -4.84 -2.93
N ARG A 27 -6.30 -5.43 -3.62
CA ARG A 27 -6.27 -6.83 -4.04
C ARG A 27 -5.61 -6.98 -5.41
N HIS A 28 -4.74 -7.98 -5.54
CA HIS A 28 -4.04 -8.27 -6.80
C HIS A 28 -4.41 -9.64 -7.34
N SER A 29 -4.77 -9.74 -8.62
CA SER A 29 -5.06 -11.01 -9.29
C SER A 29 -3.86 -11.96 -9.26
N ALA A 30 -2.65 -11.41 -9.40
CA ALA A 30 -1.39 -12.16 -9.27
C ALA A 30 -1.22 -12.81 -7.88
N ASN A 31 -1.76 -12.18 -6.83
CA ASN A 31 -1.71 -12.70 -5.45
C ASN A 31 -2.94 -13.57 -5.13
N GLY A 32 -3.63 -14.12 -6.14
CA GLY A 32 -4.87 -14.88 -5.93
C GLY A 32 -6.03 -14.03 -5.41
N GLY A 33 -6.00 -12.72 -5.69
CA GLY A 33 -6.97 -11.77 -5.16
C GLY A 33 -6.74 -11.41 -3.70
N LEU A 34 -5.52 -11.53 -3.17
CA LEU A 34 -5.18 -11.06 -1.82
C LEU A 34 -4.55 -9.67 -1.86
N SER A 35 -4.57 -8.98 -0.72
CA SER A 35 -3.69 -7.83 -0.54
C SER A 35 -2.24 -8.27 -0.33
N PRO A 36 -1.25 -7.37 -0.55
CA PRO A 36 0.16 -7.68 -0.32
C PRO A 36 0.41 -8.26 1.07
N VAL A 37 -0.11 -7.63 2.13
CA VAL A 37 0.05 -8.12 3.51
C VAL A 37 -0.56 -9.52 3.67
N GLN A 38 -1.79 -9.74 3.19
CA GLN A 38 -2.44 -11.06 3.28
C GLN A 38 -1.69 -12.15 2.51
N PHE A 39 -1.05 -11.78 1.40
CA PHE A 39 -0.25 -12.72 0.62
C PHE A 39 1.03 -13.10 1.38
N GLU A 40 1.75 -12.12 1.93
CA GLU A 40 2.93 -12.37 2.76
C GLU A 40 2.61 -13.21 4.00
N GLU A 41 1.53 -12.89 4.73
CA GLU A 41 1.06 -13.67 5.89
C GLU A 41 0.79 -15.14 5.57
N ARG A 42 0.26 -15.45 4.38
CA ARG A 42 0.02 -16.83 3.95
C ARG A 42 1.28 -17.58 3.55
N ASN A 43 2.31 -16.86 3.08
CA ASN A 43 3.58 -17.46 2.64
C ASN A 43 4.61 -17.59 3.77
N LEU A 44 4.41 -16.87 4.87
CA LEU A 44 5.21 -16.99 6.09
C LEU A 44 4.81 -18.17 6.98
N ALA A 45 3.83 -18.98 6.55
CA ALA A 45 3.34 -20.18 7.24
C ALA A 45 4.12 -21.45 6.90
#